data_AF-A0A377CBX5-F1
#
_entry.id   AF-A0A377CBX5-F1
#
_cell.length_a   1.000
_cell.length_b   1.000
_cell.length_c   1.000
_cell.angle_alpha   90.00
_cell.angle_beta   90.00
_cell.angle_gamma   90.00
#
_symmetry.space_group_name_H-M   'P 1'
#
loop_
_entity.id
_entity.type
_entity.pdbx_description
1 polymer ?
#
loop_
_entity_poly.entity_id
_entity_poly.type
_entity_poly.pdbx_seq_one_letter_code
_entity_poly.pdbx_strand_id
1 'polypeptide(L)'
;MLGSLRDIVFDVAKHEVGHWLAWHCYGGSSSGIEVKILSIKGRHTGAFIPDMEWEVSTLDDACNYVKARLLCLHAGIYAQSFLGDIYDAERIGREFNPPWRSSI
;
A
#
# COMPACT_ATOMS: atom_id res chain seq x y z
N MET A 1 21.20 -4.97 -9.72
CA MET A 1 20.90 -6.42 -9.82
C MET A 1 19.39 -6.56 -9.78
N LEU A 2 18.77 -7.17 -10.79
CA LEU A 2 17.36 -7.55 -10.70
C LEU A 2 17.28 -8.64 -9.62
N GLY A 3 16.50 -8.40 -8.56
CA GLY A 3 16.21 -9.40 -7.55
C GLY A 3 15.60 -10.65 -8.19
N SER A 4 15.64 -11.78 -7.48
CA SER A 4 14.98 -12.99 -7.97
C SER A 4 13.48 -12.70 -8.17
N LEU A 5 12.80 -13.45 -9.05
CA LEU A 5 11.34 -13.33 -9.22
C LEU A 5 10.60 -13.39 -7.87
N ARG A 6 11.10 -14.22 -6.94
CA ARG A 6 10.61 -14.31 -5.58
C ARG A 6 10.70 -12.98 -4.85
N ASP A 7 11.84 -12.30 -4.91
CA ASP A 7 12.04 -11.02 -4.21
C ASP A 7 11.09 -9.95 -4.75
N ILE A 8 10.88 -9.94 -6.07
CA ILE A 8 9.95 -8.99 -6.70
C ILE A 8 8.50 -9.28 -6.29
N VAL A 9 8.08 -10.54 -6.35
CA VAL A 9 6.73 -10.95 -5.92
C VAL A 9 6.51 -10.67 -4.44
N PHE A 10 7.53 -10.92 -3.61
CA PHE A 10 7.45 -10.67 -2.18
C PHE A 10 7.35 -9.17 -1.88
N ASP A 11 8.13 -8.33 -2.58
CA ASP A 11 8.07 -6.87 -2.42
C ASP A 11 6.70 -6.31 -2.80
N VAL A 12 6.10 -6.76 -3.91
CA VAL A 12 4.73 -6.39 -4.31
C VAL A 12 3.69 -6.91 -3.31
N ALA A 13 3.76 -8.18 -2.93
CA ALA A 13 2.81 -8.76 -1.98
C ALA A 13 2.84 -8.03 -0.63
N LYS A 14 4.04 -7.66 -0.16
CA LYS A 14 4.23 -6.90 1.07
C LYS A 14 3.60 -5.51 0.99
N HIS A 15 3.67 -4.86 -0.16
CA HIS A 15 2.97 -3.59 -0.41
C HIS A 15 1.46 -3.77 -0.27
N GLU A 16 0.87 -4.74 -0.96
CA GLU A 16 -0.58 -4.96 -0.93
C GLU A 16 -1.09 -5.42 0.46
N VAL A 17 -0.30 -6.22 1.18
CA VAL A 17 -0.61 -6.61 2.56
C VAL A 17 -0.60 -5.40 3.49
N GLY A 18 0.26 -4.39 3.23
CA GLY A 18 0.24 -3.13 3.97
C GLY A 18 -1.10 -2.41 3.86
N HIS A 19 -1.64 -2.32 2.64
CA HIS A 19 -2.97 -1.75 2.40
C HIS A 19 -4.07 -2.56 3.11
N TRP A 20 -4.05 -3.88 2.95
CA TRP A 20 -5.01 -4.77 3.58
C TRP A 20 -5.01 -4.61 5.10
N LEU A 21 -3.84 -4.67 5.74
CA LEU A 21 -3.71 -4.58 7.19
C LEU A 21 -4.24 -3.23 7.70
N ALA A 22 -3.85 -2.13 7.06
CA ALA A 22 -4.32 -0.81 7.45
C ALA A 22 -5.85 -0.69 7.33
N TRP A 23 -6.44 -1.16 6.23
CA TRP A 23 -7.89 -1.11 6.03
C TRP A 23 -8.65 -1.90 7.10
N HIS A 24 -8.20 -3.13 7.39
CA HIS A 24 -8.80 -3.99 8.41
C HIS A 24 -8.63 -3.44 9.83
N CYS A 25 -7.50 -2.78 10.15
CA CYS A 25 -7.31 -2.13 11.46
C CYS A 25 -8.32 -1.00 11.74
N TYR A 26 -8.92 -0.42 10.70
CA TYR A 26 -9.95 0.61 10.85
C TYR A 26 -11.38 0.04 10.75
N GLY A 27 -11.53 -1.28 10.61
CA GLY A 27 -12.84 -1.96 10.54
C GLY A 27 -13.39 -2.14 9.12
N GLY A 28 -12.59 -1.85 8.10
CA GLY A 28 -12.97 -2.08 6.70
C GLY A 28 -12.89 -3.55 6.29
N SER A 29 -13.78 -3.97 5.40
CA SER A 29 -13.78 -5.30 4.78
C SER A 29 -13.08 -5.30 3.42
N SER A 30 -12.66 -6.47 2.92
CA SER A 30 -12.02 -6.56 1.62
C SER A 30 -12.32 -7.87 0.92
N SER A 31 -12.48 -7.79 -0.40
CA SER A 31 -12.56 -8.94 -1.29
C SER A 31 -11.23 -9.70 -1.43
N GLY A 32 -10.09 -9.05 -1.17
CA GLY A 32 -8.79 -9.70 -1.05
C GLY A 32 -7.61 -8.93 -1.63
N ILE A 33 -6.53 -9.66 -1.91
CA ILE A 33 -5.30 -9.17 -2.54
C ILE A 33 -5.07 -9.96 -3.82
N GLU A 34 -4.82 -9.27 -4.92
CA GLU A 34 -4.39 -9.85 -6.18
C GLU A 34 -2.95 -9.46 -6.49
N VAL A 35 -2.11 -10.44 -6.87
CA VAL A 35 -0.76 -10.20 -7.37
C VAL A 35 -0.65 -10.82 -8.75
N LYS A 36 -0.46 -9.98 -9.76
CA LYS A 36 -0.33 -10.41 -11.15
C LYS A 36 1.12 -10.29 -11.63
N ILE A 37 1.70 -11.44 -11.96
CA ILE A 37 3.05 -11.57 -12.49
C ILE A 37 3.00 -11.45 -14.01
N LEU A 38 3.36 -10.30 -14.58
CA LEU A 38 3.27 -10.07 -16.03
C LEU A 38 4.52 -10.54 -16.78
N SER A 39 5.68 -10.63 -16.14
CA SER A 39 6.92 -11.08 -16.77
C SER A 39 7.97 -11.50 -15.74
N ILE A 40 8.79 -12.49 -16.08
CA ILE A 40 10.02 -12.87 -15.34
C ILE A 40 11.16 -11.85 -15.50
N LYS A 41 11.02 -10.85 -16.39
CA LYS A 41 12.00 -9.80 -16.67
C LYS A 41 11.43 -8.37 -16.55
N GLY A 42 10.20 -8.19 -16.06
CA GLY A 42 9.44 -6.94 -16.25
C GLY A 42 8.52 -6.55 -15.11
N ARG A 43 7.55 -5.65 -15.40
CA ARG A 43 6.64 -5.05 -14.41
C ARG A 43 5.71 -6.11 -13.79
N HIS A 44 5.49 -6.01 -12.50
CA HIS A 44 4.47 -6.77 -11.77
C HIS A 44 3.45 -5.77 -11.22
N THR A 45 2.20 -6.19 -11.14
CA THR A 45 1.12 -5.33 -10.60
C THR A 45 0.48 -6.04 -9.44
N GLY A 46 0.42 -5.37 -8.29
CA GLY A 46 -0.42 -5.77 -7.17
C GLY A 46 -1.69 -4.93 -7.16
N ALA A 47 -2.74 -5.48 -6.57
CA ALA A 47 -3.96 -4.76 -6.27
C ALA A 47 -4.58 -5.28 -4.97
N PHE A 48 -4.65 -4.42 -3.96
CA PHE A 48 -5.56 -4.56 -2.85
C PHE A 48 -6.97 -4.10 -3.26
N ILE A 49 -7.98 -4.92 -2.96
CA ILE A 49 -9.37 -4.68 -3.33
C ILE A 49 -10.21 -4.48 -2.05
N PRO A 50 -10.35 -3.22 -1.57
CA PRO A 50 -11.21 -2.92 -0.42
C PRO A 50 -12.68 -2.97 -0.81
N ASP A 51 -13.52 -3.47 0.10
CA ASP A 51 -14.96 -3.29 -0.01
C ASP A 51 -15.27 -1.86 0.45
N MET A 52 -15.78 -1.05 -0.46
CA MET A 52 -15.97 0.39 -0.25
C MET A 52 -17.25 0.72 0.52
N GLU A 53 -18.05 -0.29 0.85
CA GLU A 53 -19.26 -0.14 1.64
C GLU A 53 -18.88 0.19 3.09
N TRP A 54 -19.25 1.39 3.53
CA TRP A 54 -18.99 1.88 4.88
C TRP A 54 -20.19 2.70 5.34
N GLU A 55 -20.77 2.33 6.47
CA GLU A 55 -21.91 3.05 7.03
C GLU A 55 -21.45 4.39 7.60
N VAL A 56 -22.00 5.49 7.09
CA VAL A 56 -21.68 6.85 7.54
C VAL A 56 -22.94 7.49 8.06
N SER A 57 -23.04 7.60 9.39
CA SER A 57 -24.22 8.13 10.08
C SER A 57 -23.94 9.47 10.75
N THR A 58 -22.66 9.76 11.00
CA THR A 58 -22.18 11.00 11.64
C THR A 58 -20.99 11.62 10.90
N LEU A 59 -20.65 12.86 11.25
CA LEU A 59 -19.42 13.51 10.76
C LEU A 59 -18.15 12.78 11.24
N ASP A 60 -18.19 12.20 12.44
CA ASP A 60 -17.07 11.44 12.97
C ASP A 60 -16.83 10.17 12.17
N ASP A 61 -17.89 9.47 11.73
CA ASP A 61 -17.79 8.32 10.84
C ASP A 61 -17.15 8.71 9.49
N ALA A 62 -17.57 9.85 8.93
CA ALA A 62 -16.97 10.37 7.70
C ALA A 62 -15.48 10.70 7.89
N CYS A 63 -15.10 11.32 9.01
CA CYS A 63 -13.71 11.62 9.33
C CYS A 63 -12.88 10.34 9.50
N ASN A 64 -13.43 9.34 10.19
CA ASN A 64 -12.79 8.04 10.39
C ASN A 64 -12.60 7.30 9.07
N TYR A 65 -13.60 7.30 8.20
CA TYR A 65 -13.49 6.71 6.87
C TYR A 65 -12.38 7.38 6.04
N VAL A 66 -12.35 8.72 5.98
CA VAL A 66 -11.30 9.44 5.25
C VAL A 66 -9.92 9.18 5.84
N LYS A 67 -9.79 9.16 7.17
CA LYS A 67 -8.54 8.82 7.86
C LYS A 67 -8.08 7.40 7.53
N ALA A 68 -8.99 6.43 7.55
CA ALA A 68 -8.71 5.04 7.20
C ALA A 68 -8.23 4.94 5.75
N ARG A 69 -8.87 5.65 4.81
CA ARG A 69 -8.46 5.69 3.40
C ARG A 69 -7.07 6.30 3.20
N LEU A 70 -6.75 7.41 3.88
CA LEU A 70 -5.44 8.04 3.81
C LEU A 70 -4.36 7.12 4.37
N LEU A 71 -4.59 6.53 5.55
CA LEU A 71 -3.62 5.61 6.15
C LEU A 71 -3.44 4.35 5.32
N CYS A 72 -4.54 3.80 4.76
CA CYS A 72 -4.48 2.70 3.82
C CYS A 72 -3.58 3.06 2.63
N LEU A 73 -3.79 4.20 1.98
CA LEU A 73 -2.97 4.66 0.84
C LEU A 73 -1.47 4.71 1.18
N HIS A 74 -1.11 5.19 2.38
CA HIS A 74 0.28 5.27 2.80
C HIS A 74 0.85 3.92 3.26
N ALA A 75 0.04 3.04 3.83
CA ALA A 75 0.52 1.82 4.49
C ALA A 75 1.28 0.87 3.55
N GLY A 76 0.92 0.83 2.25
CA GLY A 76 1.59 -0.02 1.26
C GLY A 76 3.08 0.29 1.15
N ILE A 77 3.46 1.56 0.95
CA ILE A 77 4.88 1.93 0.83
C ILE A 77 5.64 1.75 2.14
N TYR A 78 5.00 2.00 3.29
CA TYR A 78 5.63 1.76 4.59
C TYR A 78 5.87 0.28 4.83
N ALA A 79 4.89 -0.58 4.55
CA ALA A 79 5.05 -2.03 4.64
C ALA A 79 6.16 -2.51 3.71
N GLN A 80 6.13 -2.09 2.44
CA GLN A 80 7.17 -2.43 1.47
C GLN A 80 8.57 -2.00 1.93
N SER A 81 8.69 -0.81 2.54
CA SER A 81 9.95 -0.23 3.01
C SER A 81 10.41 -0.71 4.39
N PHE A 82 9.66 -1.57 5.08
CA PHE A 82 10.03 -2.09 6.39
C PHE A 82 11.20 -3.08 6.33
N LEU A 83 12.29 -2.84 7.05
CA LEU A 83 13.50 -3.68 7.03
C LEU A 83 13.56 -4.70 8.19
N GLY A 84 12.52 -4.77 9.04
CA GLY A 84 12.40 -5.71 10.16
C GLY A 84 12.36 -5.03 11.53
N ASP A 85 13.01 -3.88 11.65
CA ASP A 85 13.11 -3.05 12.85
C ASP A 85 12.99 -1.55 12.54
N ILE A 86 13.42 -1.16 11.34
CA ILE A 86 13.37 0.21 10.81
C ILE A 86 12.65 0.29 9.46
N TYR A 87 12.45 1.51 8.97
CA TYR A 87 11.93 1.78 7.64
C TYR A 87 13.00 2.44 6.75
N ASP A 88 13.01 2.08 5.47
CA ASP A 88 13.79 2.80 4.44
C ASP A 88 13.15 4.18 4.16
N ALA A 89 13.63 5.19 4.91
CA ALA A 89 13.14 6.56 4.82
C ALA A 89 13.38 7.20 3.44
N GLU A 90 14.45 6.81 2.73
CA GLU A 90 14.70 7.34 1.39
C GLU A 90 13.69 6.80 0.39
N ARG A 91 13.38 5.50 0.44
CA ARG A 91 12.37 4.89 -0.42
C ARG A 91 11.00 5.53 -0.20
N ILE A 92 10.61 5.73 1.06
CA ILE A 92 9.38 6.43 1.43
C ILE A 92 9.39 7.88 0.89
N GLY A 93 10.50 8.59 1.08
CA GLY A 93 10.65 9.97 0.63
C GLY A 93 10.53 10.12 -0.89
N ARG A 94 11.13 9.20 -1.67
CA ARG A 94 11.04 9.20 -3.13
C ARG A 94 9.61 8.97 -3.64
N GLU A 95 8.82 8.16 -2.94
CA GLU A 95 7.43 7.88 -3.32
C GLU A 95 6.53 9.10 -3.12
N PHE A 96 6.67 9.79 -1.98
CA PHE A 96 5.81 10.93 -1.64
C PHE A 96 6.31 12.27 -2.19
N ASN A 97 7.61 12.38 -2.44
CA ASN A 97 8.24 13.55 -3.02
C ASN A 97 9.04 13.18 -4.28
N PRO A 98 8.35 12.76 -5.35
CA PRO A 98 9.02 12.39 -6.58
C PRO A 98 9.71 13.62 -7.22
N PRO A 99 10.82 13.42 -7.94
CA PRO A 99 11.70 14.50 -8.42
C PRO A 99 11.05 15.52 -9.37
N TRP A 100 9.85 15.25 -9.90
CA TRP A 100 9.09 16.24 -10.67
C TRP A 100 8.26 17.22 -9.81
N ARG A 101 8.10 16.95 -8.50
CA ARG A 101 7.44 17.86 -7.55
C ARG A 101 8.38 18.89 -6.92
N SER A 102 9.70 18.68 -6.98
CA SER A 102 10.72 19.62 -6.49
C SER A 102 11.01 20.81 -7.42
N SER A 103 10.23 20.96 -8.49
CA SER A 103 10.45 21.96 -9.56
C SER A 103 9.38 23.07 -9.58
N ILE A 104 8.54 23.16 -8.55
CA ILE A 104 7.48 24.17 -8.37
C ILE A 104 7.80 24.96 -7.11
#